data_AF-A0A377UZP9-F1
#
_entry.id   AF-A0A377UZP9-F1
#
_cell.length_a   1.000
_cell.length_b   1.000
_cell.length_c   1.000
_cell.angle_alpha   90.00
_cell.angle_beta   90.00
_cell.angle_gamma   90.00
#
_symmetry.space_group_name_H-M   'P 1'
#
loop_
_entity.id
_entity.type
_entity.pdbx_description
1 polymer ?
#
loop_
_entity_poly.entity_id
_entity_poly.type
_entity_poly.pdbx_seq_one_letter_code
_entity_poly.pdbx_strand_id
1 'polypeptide(L)'
;MKDLSGVKIFTTFDSVAQDAAEKAASEGIPVLKKQRKLADLETAMVVVDRFTGEVRAMVGGAEPQFAGYNRAMQARRSIGSLAKPATYLTALSQPNQYRLNTWIADAPVTIRLSNGQTWSPQNDDRRFSGQVMLVDALTRSMNVPTVNLGMALGLPAVVDTWTKLGAPKNQLNAVPSMLLGALNLTPIEVAQAFQTIASGGNRAPLSALRSVIAEDGTVLYQSYPQAERAVPAQAAYMTLWTMQQVVQRGTGRQLGAKYPGLHLAGKTGTTNNNVDTWFAGIDGSQVTITWVGRDNNQRPNCTEPAARCRFTSAIWRTRRQRRWC
;
A
#
# COMPACT_ATOMS: atom_id res chain seq x y z
N MET A 1 7.67 -8.05 -41.49
CA MET A 1 6.76 -7.35 -40.55
C MET A 1 5.86 -6.49 -41.39
N LYS A 2 4.53 -6.51 -41.17
CA LYS A 2 3.67 -5.46 -41.75
C LYS A 2 3.97 -4.18 -40.97
N ASP A 3 4.43 -3.14 -41.65
CA ASP A 3 4.53 -1.81 -41.03
C ASP A 3 3.12 -1.34 -40.69
N LEU A 4 2.85 -1.17 -39.40
CA LEU A 4 1.59 -0.65 -38.90
C LEU A 4 1.72 0.87 -38.78
N SER A 5 0.97 1.61 -39.58
CA SER A 5 0.80 3.07 -39.46
C SER A 5 -0.58 3.38 -38.86
N GLY A 6 -0.77 4.59 -38.33
CA GLY A 6 -2.08 5.07 -37.86
C GLY A 6 -2.71 4.31 -36.69
N VAL A 7 -1.90 3.61 -35.89
CA VAL A 7 -2.38 2.79 -34.76
C VAL A 7 -3.01 3.64 -33.66
N LYS A 8 -4.19 3.23 -33.20
CA LYS A 8 -4.93 3.84 -32.09
C LYS A 8 -4.73 3.00 -30.83
N ILE A 9 -4.12 3.58 -29.80
CA ILE A 9 -3.88 2.94 -28.50
C ILE A 9 -4.85 3.52 -27.48
N PHE A 10 -5.77 2.70 -26.98
CA PHE A 10 -6.70 3.07 -25.92
C PHE A 10 -6.17 2.57 -24.58
N THR A 11 -5.95 3.51 -23.66
CA THR A 11 -5.39 3.23 -22.34
C THR A 11 -6.47 3.29 -21.25
N THR A 12 -6.09 2.95 -20.03
CA THR A 12 -6.94 3.03 -18.84
C THR A 12 -6.87 4.38 -18.11
N PHE A 13 -6.11 5.32 -18.69
CA PHE A 13 -5.77 6.63 -18.13
C PHE A 13 -7.01 7.44 -17.78
N ASP A 14 -7.02 8.03 -16.58
CA ASP A 14 -8.03 8.94 -16.08
C ASP A 14 -7.38 10.31 -15.87
N SER A 15 -7.69 11.26 -16.76
CA SER A 15 -7.12 12.60 -16.72
C SER A 15 -7.42 13.34 -15.42
N VAL A 16 -8.60 13.14 -14.84
CA VAL A 16 -8.99 13.79 -13.58
C VAL A 16 -8.19 13.23 -12.41
N ALA A 17 -7.98 11.91 -12.38
CA ALA A 17 -7.14 11.28 -11.36
C ALA A 17 -5.66 11.68 -11.51
N GLN A 18 -5.16 11.79 -12.74
CA GLN A 18 -3.79 12.20 -13.01
C GLN A 18 -3.55 13.65 -12.57
N ASP A 19 -4.38 14.61 -13.01
CA ASP A 19 -4.24 16.02 -12.64
C ASP A 19 -4.27 16.22 -11.12
N ALA A 20 -5.14 15.47 -10.44
CA ALA A 20 -5.21 15.46 -8.98
C ALA A 20 -3.92 14.94 -8.31
N ALA A 21 -3.36 13.85 -8.83
CA ALA A 21 -2.15 13.26 -8.29
C ALA A 21 -0.93 14.15 -8.55
N GLU A 22 -0.80 14.72 -9.75
CA GLU A 22 0.28 15.64 -10.10
C GLU A 22 0.25 16.90 -9.26
N LYS A 23 -0.94 17.51 -9.09
CA LYS A 23 -1.12 18.67 -8.22
C LYS A 23 -0.76 18.37 -6.77
N ALA A 24 -1.14 17.19 -6.27
CA ALA A 24 -0.78 16.77 -4.92
C ALA A 24 0.74 16.62 -4.74
N ALA A 25 1.45 16.12 -5.76
CA ALA A 25 2.90 15.99 -5.75
C ALA A 25 3.59 17.37 -5.81
N SER A 26 3.24 18.19 -6.80
CA SER A 26 3.89 19.48 -7.08
C SER A 26 3.63 20.53 -6.00
N GLU A 27 2.44 20.53 -5.37
CA GLU A 27 2.16 21.43 -4.25
C GLU A 27 2.62 20.84 -2.90
N GLY A 28 2.51 19.53 -2.73
CA GLY A 28 2.76 18.87 -1.44
C GLY A 28 4.25 18.78 -1.08
N ILE A 29 5.11 18.48 -2.05
CA ILE A 29 6.54 18.25 -1.78
C ILE A 29 7.24 19.54 -1.34
N PRO A 30 7.07 20.69 -2.01
CA PRO A 30 7.66 21.95 -1.56
C PRO A 30 7.22 22.34 -0.14
N VAL A 31 5.94 22.11 0.19
CA VAL A 31 5.42 22.37 1.55
C VAL A 31 6.12 21.50 2.58
N LEU A 32 6.28 20.20 2.33
CA LEU A 32 7.01 19.32 3.26
C LEU A 32 8.49 19.66 3.34
N LYS A 33 9.16 19.94 2.21
CA LYS A 33 10.55 20.39 2.18
C LYS A 33 10.75 21.62 3.08
N LYS A 34 9.89 22.63 2.96
CA LYS A 34 9.92 23.85 3.79
C LYS A 34 9.64 23.55 5.26
N GLN A 35 8.59 22.79 5.57
CA GLN A 35 8.21 22.46 6.96
C GLN A 35 9.28 21.64 7.69
N ARG A 36 10.03 20.81 6.96
CA ARG A 36 11.01 19.88 7.52
C ARG A 36 12.47 20.28 7.27
N LYS A 37 12.70 21.44 6.65
CA LYS A 37 14.03 21.95 6.27
C LYS A 37 14.84 20.90 5.48
N LEU A 38 14.21 20.29 4.48
CA LEU A 38 14.82 19.30 3.60
C LEU A 38 15.09 19.92 2.22
N ALA A 39 16.24 19.61 1.63
CA ALA A 39 16.59 20.04 0.27
C ALA A 39 16.04 19.06 -0.78
N ASP A 40 16.23 17.77 -0.53
CA ASP A 40 15.85 16.65 -1.38
C ASP A 40 14.75 15.82 -0.70
N LEU A 41 13.62 15.69 -1.38
CA LEU A 41 12.47 14.88 -0.99
C LEU A 41 11.67 14.59 -2.25
N GLU A 42 11.31 13.33 -2.42
CA GLU A 42 10.62 12.81 -3.60
C GLU A 42 9.35 12.08 -3.23
N THR A 43 8.52 11.82 -4.24
CA THR A 43 7.26 11.10 -4.08
C THR A 43 6.99 10.19 -5.27
N ALA A 44 6.14 9.20 -5.05
CA ALA A 44 5.58 8.37 -6.09
C ALA A 44 4.14 8.01 -5.75
N MET A 45 3.27 8.01 -6.75
CA MET A 45 1.85 7.71 -6.56
C MET A 45 1.35 6.80 -7.67
N VAL A 46 0.53 5.83 -7.29
CA VAL A 46 -0.14 4.93 -8.23
C VAL A 46 -1.60 4.84 -7.81
N VAL A 47 -2.51 5.11 -8.75
CA VAL A 47 -3.95 4.97 -8.57
C VAL A 47 -4.43 3.88 -9.50
N VAL A 48 -5.11 2.88 -8.94
CA VAL A 48 -5.68 1.77 -9.71
C VAL A 48 -7.17 1.62 -9.39
N ASP A 49 -7.92 1.11 -10.35
CA ASP A 49 -9.30 0.69 -10.15
C ASP A 49 -9.36 -0.46 -9.12
N ARG A 50 -10.30 -0.36 -8.19
CA ARG A 50 -10.46 -1.31 -7.09
C ARG A 50 -10.79 -2.72 -7.58
N PHE A 51 -11.56 -2.85 -8.65
CA PHE A 51 -12.08 -4.15 -9.10
C PHE A 51 -11.38 -4.66 -10.35
N THR A 52 -11.07 -3.77 -11.31
CA THR A 52 -10.53 -4.18 -12.61
C THR A 52 -9.01 -4.23 -12.67
N GLY A 53 -8.30 -3.61 -11.71
CA GLY A 53 -6.84 -3.48 -11.75
C GLY A 53 -6.32 -2.47 -12.78
N GLU A 54 -7.22 -1.73 -13.43
CA GLU A 54 -6.83 -0.69 -14.40
C GLU A 54 -6.04 0.43 -13.74
N VAL A 55 -4.86 0.77 -14.28
CA VAL A 55 -4.05 1.89 -13.79
C VAL A 55 -4.66 3.21 -14.26
N ARG A 56 -5.17 4.01 -13.33
CA ARG A 56 -5.88 5.27 -13.60
C ARG A 56 -4.93 6.46 -13.65
N ALA A 57 -3.96 6.49 -12.74
CA ALA A 57 -2.97 7.57 -12.66
C ALA A 57 -1.63 7.04 -12.11
N MET A 58 -0.54 7.69 -12.53
CA MET A 58 0.81 7.37 -12.09
C MET A 58 1.66 8.64 -12.03
N VAL A 59 2.29 8.88 -10.89
CA VAL A 59 3.24 9.99 -10.68
C VAL A 59 4.56 9.40 -10.22
N GLY A 60 5.63 9.66 -10.98
CA GLY A 60 6.97 9.10 -10.75
C GLY A 60 7.94 9.99 -9.95
N GLY A 61 7.54 11.20 -9.58
CA GLY A 61 8.41 12.15 -8.88
C GLY A 61 7.66 13.39 -8.37
N ALA A 62 8.38 14.23 -7.63
CA ALA A 62 7.90 15.52 -7.14
C ALA A 62 7.61 16.54 -8.26
N GLU A 63 8.27 16.38 -9.41
CA GLU A 63 8.11 17.20 -10.60
C GLU A 63 7.62 16.33 -11.77
N PRO A 64 6.30 16.07 -11.87
CA PRO A 64 5.75 15.07 -12.78
C PRO A 64 5.94 15.38 -14.28
N GLN A 65 6.15 16.66 -14.58
CA GLN A 65 6.26 17.19 -15.95
C GLN A 65 7.63 16.91 -16.60
N PHE A 66 8.62 16.48 -15.80
CA PHE A 66 9.93 16.08 -16.32
C PHE A 66 10.06 14.56 -16.39
N ALA A 67 10.25 14.04 -17.60
CA ALA A 67 10.53 12.64 -17.82
C ALA A 67 11.93 12.27 -17.31
N GLY A 68 12.05 11.14 -16.60
CA GLY A 68 13.29 10.68 -16.01
C GLY A 68 13.10 9.38 -15.23
N TYR A 69 13.63 9.31 -14.01
CA TYR A 69 13.50 8.16 -13.12
C TYR A 69 12.06 8.03 -12.57
N ASN A 70 11.31 7.04 -13.06
CA ASN A 70 9.93 6.78 -12.64
C ASN A 70 9.89 5.95 -11.36
N ARG A 71 9.83 6.63 -10.21
CA ARG A 71 9.82 5.99 -8.89
C ARG A 71 8.60 5.09 -8.66
N ALA A 72 7.48 5.32 -9.35
CA ALA A 72 6.31 4.46 -9.23
C ALA A 72 6.56 3.02 -9.71
N MET A 73 7.49 2.84 -10.65
CA MET A 73 7.84 1.54 -11.24
C MET A 73 9.26 1.08 -10.90
N GLN A 74 10.17 2.01 -10.59
CA GLN A 74 11.61 1.73 -10.47
C GLN A 74 12.15 1.84 -9.05
N ALA A 75 11.51 2.64 -8.17
CA ALA A 75 11.99 2.84 -6.80
C ALA A 75 11.52 1.69 -5.91
N ARG A 76 12.38 0.67 -5.76
CA ARG A 76 12.14 -0.45 -4.86
C ARG A 76 12.55 -0.06 -3.44
N ARG A 77 11.59 -0.02 -2.51
CA ARG A 77 11.77 0.47 -1.14
C ARG A 77 11.13 -0.46 -0.12
N SER A 78 11.65 -0.47 1.11
CA SER A 78 11.02 -1.22 2.19
C SER A 78 9.63 -0.67 2.45
N ILE A 79 8.63 -1.56 2.47
CA ILE A 79 7.23 -1.16 2.67
C ILE A 79 6.89 -0.94 4.16
N GLY A 80 7.77 -1.37 5.07
CA GLY A 80 7.57 -1.25 6.51
C GLY A 80 6.20 -1.79 6.96
N SER A 81 5.50 -1.03 7.79
CA SER A 81 4.19 -1.45 8.33
C SER A 81 3.06 -1.60 7.29
N LEU A 82 3.26 -1.31 5.99
CA LEU A 82 2.33 -1.76 4.95
C LEU A 82 2.31 -3.29 4.82
N ALA A 83 3.30 -3.99 5.37
CA ALA A 83 3.34 -5.44 5.29
C ALA A 83 2.30 -6.14 6.20
N LYS A 84 1.88 -5.46 7.27
CA LYS A 84 1.08 -6.07 8.33
C LYS A 84 -0.24 -6.68 7.86
N PRO A 85 -1.07 -6.03 7.01
CA PRO A 85 -2.34 -6.59 6.55
C PRO A 85 -2.23 -8.00 6.00
N ALA A 86 -1.12 -8.40 5.37
CA ALA A 86 -0.94 -9.77 4.89
C ALA A 86 -0.95 -10.81 6.02
N THR A 87 -0.29 -10.54 7.15
CA THR A 87 -0.31 -11.41 8.34
C THR A 87 -1.73 -11.55 8.91
N TYR A 88 -2.45 -10.43 9.04
CA TYR A 88 -3.82 -10.44 9.56
C TYR A 88 -4.79 -11.11 8.58
N LEU A 89 -4.62 -10.90 7.27
CA LEU A 89 -5.39 -11.57 6.23
C LEU A 89 -5.14 -13.09 6.25
N THR A 90 -3.90 -13.53 6.48
CA THR A 90 -3.54 -14.94 6.64
C THR A 90 -4.28 -15.55 7.84
N ALA A 91 -4.29 -14.86 8.98
CA ALA A 91 -5.03 -15.28 10.17
C ALA A 91 -6.54 -15.38 9.90
N LEU A 92 -7.13 -14.30 9.38
CA LEU A 92 -8.57 -14.18 9.15
C LEU A 92 -9.08 -15.09 8.02
N SER A 93 -8.19 -15.72 7.27
CA SER A 93 -8.49 -16.80 6.33
C SER A 93 -8.75 -18.15 7.03
N GLN A 94 -8.53 -18.23 8.35
CA GLN A 94 -8.79 -19.40 9.20
C GLN A 94 -9.88 -19.08 10.24
N PRO A 95 -11.16 -18.95 9.85
CA PRO A 95 -12.22 -18.40 10.69
C PRO A 95 -12.55 -19.23 11.95
N ASN A 96 -12.15 -20.51 11.97
CA ASN A 96 -12.32 -21.38 13.14
C ASN A 96 -11.27 -21.11 14.22
N GLN A 97 -10.14 -20.47 13.89
CA GLN A 97 -9.02 -20.22 14.80
C GLN A 97 -8.86 -18.73 15.13
N TYR A 98 -8.96 -17.86 14.13
CA TYR A 98 -8.74 -16.43 14.30
C TYR A 98 -9.96 -15.60 13.89
N ARG A 99 -10.31 -14.66 14.76
CA ARG A 99 -11.38 -13.67 14.59
C ARG A 99 -10.86 -12.30 15.02
N LEU A 100 -11.63 -11.25 14.73
CA LEU A 100 -11.25 -9.88 15.10
C LEU A 100 -11.05 -9.67 16.61
N ASN A 101 -11.75 -10.45 17.44
CA ASN A 101 -11.63 -10.44 18.90
C ASN A 101 -10.63 -11.47 19.47
N THR A 102 -9.85 -12.18 18.63
CA THR A 102 -8.82 -13.10 19.11
C THR A 102 -7.73 -12.32 19.86
N TRP A 103 -7.41 -12.76 21.07
CA TRP A 103 -6.31 -12.20 21.86
C TRP A 103 -4.96 -12.61 21.29
N ILE A 104 -4.04 -11.64 21.24
CA ILE A 104 -2.66 -11.81 20.80
C ILE A 104 -1.76 -11.29 21.92
N ALA A 105 -0.73 -12.05 22.28
CA ALA A 105 0.25 -11.63 23.26
C ALA A 105 1.00 -10.36 22.82
N ASP A 106 1.14 -9.42 23.75
CA ASP A 106 1.90 -8.17 23.63
C ASP A 106 2.88 -8.07 24.80
N ALA A 107 3.89 -8.94 24.78
CA ALA A 107 4.96 -9.03 25.77
C ALA A 107 6.32 -9.14 25.07
N PRO A 108 7.45 -8.81 25.74
CA PRO A 108 8.78 -8.91 25.16
C PRO A 108 9.01 -10.27 24.50
N VAL A 109 9.48 -10.27 23.25
CA VAL A 109 9.74 -11.48 22.46
C VAL A 109 11.16 -11.44 21.92
N THR A 110 11.83 -12.58 21.98
CA THR A 110 13.17 -12.78 21.42
C THR A 110 13.15 -14.02 20.54
N ILE A 111 13.46 -13.83 19.26
CA ILE A 111 13.45 -14.89 18.24
C ILE A 111 14.89 -15.22 17.88
N ARG A 112 15.28 -16.49 18.00
CA ARG A 112 16.57 -16.97 17.51
C ARG A 112 16.51 -17.15 16.00
N LEU A 113 17.40 -16.48 15.28
CA LEU A 113 17.52 -16.54 13.83
C LEU A 113 18.42 -17.71 13.41
N SER A 114 18.32 -18.11 12.15
CA SER A 114 19.10 -19.21 11.57
C SER A 114 20.62 -18.97 11.59
N ASN A 115 21.05 -17.71 11.58
CA ASN A 115 22.46 -17.32 11.69
C ASN A 115 22.98 -17.29 13.15
N GLY A 116 22.19 -17.76 14.12
CA GLY A 116 22.54 -17.79 15.54
C GLY A 116 22.32 -16.49 16.29
N GLN A 117 22.05 -15.37 15.60
CA GLN A 117 21.71 -14.10 16.25
C GLN A 117 20.29 -14.12 16.81
N THR A 118 20.02 -13.24 17.76
CA THR A 118 18.69 -13.04 18.33
C THR A 118 18.08 -11.74 17.84
N TRP A 119 16.78 -11.78 17.53
CA TRP A 119 16.00 -10.61 17.13
C TRP A 119 14.88 -10.34 18.14
N SER A 120 14.88 -9.13 18.71
CA SER A 120 13.90 -8.71 19.71
C SER A 120 13.16 -7.46 19.22
N PRO A 121 12.04 -7.60 18.48
CA PRO A 121 11.26 -6.46 18.00
C PRO A 121 10.62 -5.69 19.17
N GLN A 122 10.42 -4.39 18.95
CA GLN A 122 9.81 -3.49 19.93
C GLN A 122 8.59 -2.79 19.32
N ASN A 123 7.58 -2.50 20.13
CA ASN A 123 6.53 -1.55 19.75
C ASN A 123 7.11 -0.14 19.57
N ASP A 124 6.42 0.71 18.81
CA ASP A 124 6.90 2.06 18.51
C ASP A 124 7.00 2.93 19.77
N ASP A 125 6.10 2.75 20.73
CA ASP A 125 6.12 3.37 22.06
C ASP A 125 6.98 2.65 23.10
N ARG A 126 7.57 1.49 22.75
CA ARG A 126 8.33 0.60 23.64
C ARG A 126 7.55 0.12 24.87
N ARG A 127 6.21 0.11 24.80
CA ARG A 127 5.33 -0.38 25.86
C ARG A 127 4.71 -1.71 25.48
N PHE A 128 4.25 -2.43 26.49
CA PHE A 128 3.64 -3.74 26.39
C PHE A 128 2.33 -3.74 27.17
N SER A 129 1.27 -4.28 26.55
CA SER A 129 -0.07 -4.33 27.11
C SER A 129 -0.40 -5.70 27.73
N GLY A 130 0.53 -6.65 27.66
CA GLY A 130 0.32 -8.05 28.02
C GLY A 130 -0.41 -8.82 26.93
N GLN A 131 -1.61 -8.36 26.56
CA GLN A 131 -2.38 -8.88 25.43
C GLN A 131 -3.22 -7.78 24.76
N VAL A 132 -3.54 -7.98 23.48
CA VAL A 132 -4.38 -7.08 22.70
C VAL A 132 -5.23 -7.89 21.72
N MET A 133 -6.43 -7.42 21.38
CA MET A 133 -7.24 -8.06 20.34
C MET A 133 -6.64 -7.84 18.95
N LEU A 134 -6.84 -8.81 18.05
CA LEU A 134 -6.39 -8.78 16.66
C LEU A 134 -6.80 -7.49 15.94
N VAL A 135 -8.05 -7.05 16.11
CA VAL A 135 -8.56 -5.79 15.55
C VAL A 135 -7.73 -4.58 15.97
N ASP A 136 -7.39 -4.47 17.26
CA ASP A 136 -6.69 -3.31 17.80
C ASP A 136 -5.20 -3.36 17.46
N ALA A 137 -4.62 -4.56 17.39
CA ALA A 137 -3.24 -4.77 16.97
C ALA A 137 -2.99 -4.23 15.55
N LEU A 138 -3.88 -4.53 14.59
CA LEU A 138 -3.78 -3.97 13.23
C LEU A 138 -4.16 -2.48 13.20
N THR A 139 -5.22 -2.08 13.90
CA THR A 139 -5.69 -0.68 13.97
C THR A 139 -4.59 0.27 14.45
N ARG A 140 -3.88 -0.12 15.51
CA ARG A 140 -2.77 0.64 16.10
C ARG A 140 -1.42 0.32 15.46
N SER A 141 -1.38 -0.65 14.52
CA SER A 141 -0.17 -1.07 13.84
C SER A 141 0.94 -1.51 14.81
N MET A 142 0.61 -2.33 15.81
CA MET A 142 1.54 -2.79 16.85
C MET A 142 2.54 -3.80 16.28
N ASN A 143 3.81 -3.73 16.67
CA ASN A 143 4.88 -4.57 16.11
C ASN A 143 4.89 -5.96 16.74
N VAL A 144 4.93 -6.01 18.07
CA VAL A 144 5.09 -7.25 18.83
C VAL A 144 3.93 -8.23 18.61
N PRO A 145 2.64 -7.80 18.70
CA PRO A 145 1.52 -8.70 18.39
C PRO A 145 1.53 -9.19 16.95
N THR A 146 1.96 -8.36 15.99
CA THR A 146 2.04 -8.77 14.58
C THR A 146 3.09 -9.87 14.37
N VAL A 147 4.23 -9.77 15.06
CA VAL A 147 5.26 -10.81 15.01
C VAL A 147 4.76 -12.09 15.67
N ASN A 148 4.17 -12.00 16.88
CA ASN A 148 3.62 -13.17 17.58
C ASN A 148 2.57 -13.90 16.71
N LEU A 149 1.65 -13.15 16.09
CA LEU A 149 0.65 -13.71 15.18
C LEU A 149 1.30 -14.37 13.96
N GLY A 150 2.22 -13.68 13.27
CA GLY A 150 2.87 -14.22 12.08
C GLY A 150 3.74 -15.44 12.35
N MET A 151 4.39 -15.50 13.51
CA MET A 151 5.17 -16.67 13.92
C MET A 151 4.26 -17.85 14.27
N ALA A 152 3.11 -17.62 14.93
CA ALA A 152 2.12 -18.67 15.21
C ALA A 152 1.49 -19.26 13.94
N LEU A 153 1.25 -18.43 12.93
CA LEU A 153 0.76 -18.88 11.61
C LEU A 153 1.82 -19.61 10.79
N GLY A 154 3.10 -19.32 11.05
CA GLY A 154 4.24 -19.74 10.25
C GLY A 154 4.52 -18.81 9.07
N LEU A 155 5.81 -18.51 8.87
CA LEU A 155 6.28 -17.66 7.77
C LEU A 155 5.87 -18.15 6.37
N PRO A 156 5.86 -19.47 6.07
CA PRO A 156 5.41 -19.96 4.76
C PRO A 156 3.96 -19.58 4.42
N ALA A 157 3.05 -19.59 5.39
CA ALA A 157 1.64 -19.22 5.17
C ALA A 157 1.49 -17.72 4.84
N VAL A 158 2.30 -16.87 5.49
CA VAL A 158 2.31 -15.42 5.19
C VAL A 158 2.94 -15.14 3.82
N VAL A 159 4.00 -15.87 3.45
CA VAL A 159 4.63 -15.79 2.12
C VAL A 159 3.68 -16.25 1.00
N ASP A 160 2.93 -17.32 1.22
CA ASP A 160 1.89 -17.78 0.29
C ASP A 160 0.81 -16.70 0.10
N THR A 161 0.38 -16.05 1.20
CA THR A 161 -0.55 -14.91 1.11
C THR A 161 0.03 -13.77 0.27
N TRP A 162 1.29 -13.37 0.47
CA TRP A 162 1.93 -12.36 -0.39
C TRP A 162 1.98 -12.73 -1.86
N THR A 163 2.26 -14.00 -2.15
CA THR A 163 2.27 -14.54 -3.51
C THR A 163 0.88 -14.44 -4.13
N LYS A 164 -0.16 -14.82 -3.39
CA LYS A 164 -1.58 -14.70 -3.80
C LYS A 164 -2.00 -13.25 -4.04
N LEU A 165 -1.51 -12.32 -3.22
CA LEU A 165 -1.72 -10.88 -3.40
C LEU A 165 -1.03 -10.30 -4.65
N GLY A 166 -0.10 -11.03 -5.27
CA GLY A 166 0.58 -10.63 -6.50
C GLY A 166 1.94 -9.94 -6.28
N ALA A 167 2.54 -10.08 -5.11
CA ALA A 167 3.92 -9.61 -4.90
C ALA A 167 4.93 -10.47 -5.69
N PRO A 168 6.03 -9.89 -6.21
CA PRO A 168 7.04 -10.66 -6.94
C PRO A 168 7.73 -11.70 -6.06
N LYS A 169 7.71 -12.97 -6.48
CA LYS A 169 8.24 -14.10 -5.70
C LYS A 169 9.71 -13.93 -5.29
N ASN A 170 10.53 -13.33 -6.16
CA ASN A 170 11.95 -13.08 -5.90
C ASN A 170 12.21 -12.01 -4.83
N GLN A 171 11.18 -11.34 -4.33
CA GLN A 171 11.28 -10.37 -3.22
C GLN A 171 10.83 -10.98 -1.88
N LEU A 172 10.26 -12.19 -1.87
CA LEU A 172 9.69 -12.79 -0.68
C LEU A 172 10.72 -13.69 0.01
N ASN A 173 11.28 -13.19 1.12
CA ASN A 173 12.20 -13.95 1.96
C ASN A 173 11.50 -14.35 3.26
N ALA A 174 11.40 -15.65 3.52
CA ALA A 174 10.72 -16.20 4.70
C ALA A 174 11.55 -16.02 5.99
N VAL A 175 11.74 -14.78 6.41
CA VAL A 175 12.42 -14.39 7.65
C VAL A 175 11.49 -13.61 8.58
N PRO A 176 11.64 -13.67 9.92
CA PRO A 176 10.72 -13.01 10.85
C PRO A 176 10.54 -11.50 10.63
N SER A 177 11.60 -10.81 10.19
CA SER A 177 11.57 -9.36 9.92
C SER A 177 10.64 -8.99 8.74
N MET A 178 10.33 -9.94 7.84
CA MET A 178 9.37 -9.73 6.75
C MET A 178 7.99 -9.33 7.28
N LEU A 179 7.58 -9.87 8.43
CA LEU A 179 6.30 -9.57 9.09
C LEU A 179 6.15 -8.08 9.46
N LEU A 180 7.27 -7.38 9.61
CA LEU A 180 7.34 -5.94 9.90
C LEU A 180 7.77 -5.09 8.70
N GLY A 181 7.89 -5.70 7.51
CA GLY A 181 8.16 -4.99 6.27
C GLY A 181 9.60 -4.99 5.80
N ALA A 182 10.43 -5.97 6.22
CA ALA A 182 11.65 -6.33 5.50
C ALA A 182 11.33 -6.98 4.14
N LEU A 183 10.61 -6.23 3.31
CA LEU A 183 10.09 -6.57 2.00
C LEU A 183 10.16 -5.30 1.15
N ASN A 184 10.91 -5.37 0.05
CA ASN A 184 11.19 -4.22 -0.79
C ASN A 184 10.37 -4.29 -2.09
N LEU A 185 9.40 -3.39 -2.23
CA LEU A 185 8.50 -3.33 -3.38
C LEU A 185 8.53 -1.95 -4.02
N THR A 186 8.14 -1.89 -5.29
CA THR A 186 7.84 -0.64 -5.98
C THR A 186 6.39 -0.21 -5.69
N PRO A 187 6.03 1.08 -5.82
CA PRO A 187 4.66 1.54 -5.59
C PRO A 187 3.61 0.79 -6.43
N ILE A 188 3.91 0.42 -7.68
CA ILE A 188 2.99 -0.36 -8.52
C ILE A 188 2.80 -1.81 -8.02
N GLU A 189 3.86 -2.44 -7.49
CA GLU A 189 3.76 -3.78 -6.88
C GLU A 189 2.94 -3.74 -5.58
N VAL A 190 3.10 -2.68 -4.78
CA VAL A 190 2.25 -2.43 -3.60
C VAL A 190 0.79 -2.24 -4.03
N ALA A 191 0.54 -1.51 -5.12
CA ALA A 191 -0.81 -1.27 -5.62
C ALA A 191 -1.50 -2.59 -5.99
N GLN A 192 -0.79 -3.52 -6.63
CA GLN A 192 -1.32 -4.86 -6.96
C GLN A 192 -1.76 -5.62 -5.69
N ALA A 193 -0.93 -5.61 -4.64
CA ALA A 193 -1.24 -6.30 -3.40
C ALA A 193 -2.49 -5.74 -2.71
N PHE A 194 -2.58 -4.42 -2.61
CA PHE A 194 -3.76 -3.76 -2.00
C PHE A 194 -5.00 -3.83 -2.89
N GLN A 195 -4.87 -3.84 -4.21
CA GLN A 195 -5.98 -4.07 -5.15
C GLN A 195 -6.64 -5.43 -4.88
N THR A 196 -5.84 -6.48 -4.71
CA THR A 196 -6.34 -7.82 -4.42
C THR A 196 -7.16 -7.87 -3.13
N ILE A 197 -6.74 -7.15 -2.08
CA ILE A 197 -7.52 -7.06 -0.83
C ILE A 197 -8.79 -6.22 -1.06
N ALA A 198 -8.64 -5.06 -1.70
CA ALA A 198 -9.71 -4.08 -1.90
C ALA A 198 -10.87 -4.63 -2.74
N SER A 199 -10.59 -5.44 -3.76
CA SER A 199 -11.59 -6.08 -4.62
C SER A 199 -12.42 -7.16 -3.90
N GLY A 200 -12.17 -7.40 -2.61
CA GLY A 200 -12.78 -8.48 -1.86
C GLY A 200 -12.09 -9.82 -2.10
N GLY A 201 -10.79 -9.82 -2.43
CA GLY A 201 -9.97 -11.03 -2.53
C GLY A 201 -9.76 -11.57 -3.95
N ASN A 202 -10.10 -10.79 -4.98
CA ASN A 202 -9.83 -11.13 -6.38
C ASN A 202 -8.60 -10.36 -6.88
N ARG A 203 -7.54 -11.06 -7.29
CA ARG A 203 -6.36 -10.45 -7.90
C ARG A 203 -6.68 -10.14 -9.35
N ALA A 204 -6.78 -8.85 -9.70
CA ALA A 204 -6.84 -8.40 -11.08
C ALA A 204 -5.45 -7.90 -11.48
N PRO A 205 -4.77 -8.53 -12.46
CA PRO A 205 -3.46 -8.06 -12.92
C PRO A 205 -3.53 -6.60 -13.36
N LEU A 206 -2.61 -5.77 -12.85
CA LEU A 206 -2.62 -4.36 -13.20
C LEU A 206 -2.36 -4.15 -14.69
N SER A 207 -3.16 -3.31 -15.34
CA SER A 207 -3.04 -3.05 -16.78
C SER A 207 -3.24 -1.58 -17.12
N ALA A 208 -2.52 -1.11 -18.13
CA ALA A 208 -2.62 0.25 -18.67
C ALA A 208 -3.27 0.29 -20.06
N LEU A 209 -3.43 -0.86 -20.72
CA LEU A 209 -3.94 -1.00 -22.08
C LEU A 209 -5.35 -1.59 -22.06
N ARG A 210 -6.27 -0.93 -22.77
CA ARG A 210 -7.63 -1.41 -23.02
C ARG A 210 -7.77 -2.08 -24.37
N SER A 211 -7.30 -1.42 -25.42
CA SER A 211 -7.29 -1.97 -26.77
C SER A 211 -6.25 -1.29 -27.64
N VAL A 212 -5.81 -2.00 -28.69
CA VAL A 212 -4.96 -1.46 -29.74
C VAL A 212 -5.65 -1.79 -31.06
N ILE A 213 -5.92 -0.76 -31.85
CA ILE A 213 -6.68 -0.85 -33.11
C ILE A 213 -5.82 -0.29 -34.24
N ALA A 214 -5.66 -1.05 -35.31
CA ALA A 214 -4.98 -0.60 -36.52
C ALA A 214 -5.76 0.51 -37.23
N GLU A 215 -5.14 1.18 -38.19
CA GLU A 215 -5.78 2.23 -38.98
C GLU A 215 -7.05 1.73 -39.71
N ASP A 216 -7.00 0.49 -40.23
CA ASP A 216 -8.09 -0.17 -40.94
C ASP A 216 -9.22 -0.70 -40.04
N GLY A 217 -9.13 -0.48 -38.72
CA GLY A 217 -10.11 -0.95 -37.74
C GLY A 217 -9.86 -2.36 -37.20
N THR A 218 -8.81 -3.06 -37.66
CA THR A 218 -8.43 -4.37 -37.12
C THR A 218 -8.03 -4.27 -35.65
N VAL A 219 -8.65 -5.07 -34.80
CA VAL A 219 -8.29 -5.14 -33.37
C VAL A 219 -7.00 -5.96 -33.23
N LEU A 220 -5.90 -5.28 -32.90
CA LEU A 220 -4.58 -5.89 -32.67
C LEU A 220 -4.44 -6.44 -31.26
N TYR A 221 -5.11 -5.80 -30.29
CA TYR A 221 -5.15 -6.23 -28.90
C TYR A 221 -6.45 -5.78 -28.24
N GLN A 222 -7.02 -6.63 -27.40
CA GLN A 222 -8.17 -6.33 -26.56
C GLN A 222 -7.92 -6.89 -25.16
N SER A 223 -8.05 -6.05 -24.13
CA SER A 223 -7.99 -6.46 -22.74
C SER A 223 -9.33 -7.03 -22.29
N TYR A 224 -9.29 -8.18 -21.61
CA TYR A 224 -10.45 -8.87 -21.04
C TYR A 224 -10.27 -9.00 -19.52
N PRO A 225 -11.36 -9.02 -18.73
CA PRO A 225 -11.26 -9.24 -17.29
C PRO A 225 -10.59 -10.59 -16.97
N GLN A 226 -9.47 -10.54 -16.24
CA GLN A 226 -8.67 -11.71 -15.84
C GLN A 226 -8.53 -11.80 -14.32
N ALA A 227 -9.59 -11.44 -13.58
CA ALA A 227 -9.56 -11.45 -12.13
C ALA A 227 -9.62 -12.89 -11.59
N GLU A 228 -8.70 -13.24 -10.71
CA GLU A 228 -8.60 -14.57 -10.11
C GLU A 228 -8.85 -14.52 -8.60
N ARG A 229 -9.60 -15.49 -8.07
CA ARG A 229 -9.82 -15.61 -6.62
C ARG A 229 -8.48 -15.93 -5.93
N ALA A 230 -7.95 -14.97 -5.17
CA ALA A 230 -6.67 -15.08 -4.47
C ALA A 230 -6.85 -15.46 -2.99
N VAL A 231 -7.81 -14.82 -2.30
CA VAL A 231 -8.09 -15.05 -0.87
C VAL A 231 -9.60 -15.08 -0.61
N PRO A 232 -10.06 -15.71 0.49
CA PRO A 232 -11.49 -15.73 0.84
C PRO A 232 -12.07 -14.32 0.97
N ALA A 233 -13.28 -14.13 0.43
CA ALA A 233 -13.93 -12.81 0.42
C ALA A 233 -14.19 -12.26 1.82
N GLN A 234 -14.54 -13.14 2.76
CA GLN A 234 -14.80 -12.80 4.16
C GLN A 234 -13.52 -12.35 4.87
N ALA A 235 -12.38 -12.98 4.58
CA ALA A 235 -11.09 -12.59 5.12
C ALA A 235 -10.64 -11.22 4.57
N ALA A 236 -10.83 -11.00 3.25
CA ALA A 236 -10.58 -9.70 2.64
C ALA A 236 -11.49 -8.61 3.23
N TYR A 237 -12.78 -8.90 3.43
CA TYR A 237 -13.74 -7.99 4.06
C TYR A 237 -13.33 -7.60 5.49
N MET A 238 -13.03 -8.58 6.36
CA MET A 238 -12.63 -8.28 7.74
C MET A 238 -11.30 -7.50 7.78
N THR A 239 -10.36 -7.80 6.88
CA THR A 239 -9.12 -7.04 6.72
C THR A 239 -9.42 -5.60 6.32
N LEU A 240 -10.26 -5.40 5.31
CA LEU A 240 -10.64 -4.08 4.80
C LEU A 240 -11.40 -3.26 5.86
N TRP A 241 -12.33 -3.89 6.59
CA TRP A 241 -13.04 -3.27 7.70
C TRP A 241 -12.08 -2.83 8.81
N THR A 242 -11.10 -3.67 9.17
CA THR A 242 -10.07 -3.28 10.16
C THR A 242 -9.20 -2.14 9.64
N MET A 243 -8.92 -2.09 8.33
CA MET A 243 -8.25 -0.94 7.71
C MET A 243 -9.10 0.34 7.72
N GLN A 244 -10.43 0.27 7.77
CA GLN A 244 -11.27 1.44 8.07
C GLN A 244 -11.07 1.90 9.51
N GLN A 245 -10.92 0.97 10.46
CA GLN A 245 -10.60 1.31 11.86
C GLN A 245 -9.25 2.01 11.99
N VAL A 246 -8.24 1.61 11.20
CA VAL A 246 -6.94 2.31 11.12
C VAL A 246 -7.12 3.79 10.75
N VAL A 247 -8.01 4.09 9.81
CA VAL A 247 -8.27 5.47 9.34
C VAL A 247 -9.23 6.22 10.25
N GLN A 248 -10.16 5.55 10.91
CA GLN A 248 -11.15 6.18 11.78
C GLN A 248 -10.57 6.52 13.16
N ARG A 249 -9.83 5.61 13.77
CA ARG A 249 -9.35 5.73 15.17
C ARG A 249 -7.89 5.32 15.37
N GLY A 250 -7.25 4.73 14.37
CA GLY A 250 -5.87 4.25 14.43
C GLY A 250 -4.82 5.23 13.91
N THR A 251 -3.77 4.68 13.30
CA THR A 251 -2.61 5.46 12.82
C THR A 251 -2.95 6.43 11.67
N GLY A 252 -4.08 6.24 10.98
CA GLY A 252 -4.57 7.10 9.91
C GLY A 252 -5.65 8.10 10.33
N ARG A 253 -5.94 8.24 11.64
CA ARG A 253 -7.06 9.05 12.18
C ARG A 253 -7.17 10.48 11.65
N GLN A 254 -6.06 11.13 11.31
CA GLN A 254 -6.08 12.48 10.75
C GLN A 254 -6.81 12.54 9.40
N LEU A 255 -6.72 11.48 8.60
CA LEU A 255 -7.42 11.40 7.33
C LEU A 255 -8.92 11.14 7.54
N GLY A 256 -9.28 10.26 8.48
CA GLY A 256 -10.68 9.98 8.84
C GLY A 256 -11.39 11.22 9.40
N ALA A 257 -10.72 12.00 10.24
CA ALA A 257 -11.26 13.26 10.77
C ALA A 257 -11.54 14.31 9.67
N LYS A 258 -10.71 14.34 8.61
CA LYS A 258 -10.86 15.27 7.49
C LYS A 258 -11.94 14.82 6.49
N TYR A 259 -12.14 13.51 6.34
CA TYR A 259 -13.07 12.93 5.36
C TYR A 259 -13.98 11.84 5.98
N PRO A 260 -14.76 12.17 7.02
CA PRO A 260 -15.53 11.16 7.78
C PRO A 260 -16.57 10.44 6.91
N GLY A 261 -17.22 11.15 5.98
CA GLY A 261 -18.25 10.56 5.10
C GLY A 261 -17.73 9.56 4.06
N LEU A 262 -16.42 9.51 3.82
CA LEU A 262 -15.84 8.59 2.82
C LEU A 262 -15.58 7.19 3.36
N HIS A 263 -15.54 7.01 4.70
CA HIS A 263 -15.26 5.71 5.35
C HIS A 263 -14.05 4.97 4.72
N LEU A 264 -12.99 5.72 4.42
CA LEU A 264 -11.81 5.21 3.73
C LEU A 264 -11.18 4.07 4.53
N ALA A 265 -10.78 3.01 3.84
CA ALA A 265 -9.88 2.02 4.41
C ALA A 265 -8.44 2.41 4.09
N GLY A 266 -7.50 2.16 5.00
CA GLY A 266 -6.11 2.41 4.70
C GLY A 266 -5.10 1.82 5.67
N LYS A 267 -3.83 1.92 5.28
CA LYS A 267 -2.70 1.48 6.11
C LYS A 267 -1.53 2.44 5.98
N THR A 268 -1.00 2.87 7.13
CA THR A 268 0.26 3.62 7.20
C THR A 268 1.47 2.69 7.21
N GLY A 269 2.55 3.09 6.54
CA GLY A 269 3.84 2.42 6.61
C GLY A 269 4.95 3.39 6.92
N THR A 270 5.81 2.99 7.84
CA THR A 270 7.02 3.71 8.22
C THR A 270 8.12 2.68 8.38
N THR A 271 9.30 2.97 7.83
CA THR A 271 10.52 2.21 8.07
C THR A 271 11.32 2.81 9.23
N ASN A 272 12.32 2.09 9.72
CA ASN A 272 13.22 2.61 10.75
C ASN A 272 13.84 3.94 10.31
N ASN A 273 13.95 4.89 11.24
CA ASN A 273 14.46 6.25 10.99
C ASN A 273 13.69 7.03 9.90
N ASN A 274 12.45 6.63 9.58
CA ASN A 274 11.60 7.31 8.61
C ASN A 274 12.23 7.49 7.21
N VAL A 275 13.08 6.55 6.79
CA VAL A 275 13.68 6.55 5.45
C VAL A 275 12.60 6.53 4.37
N ASP A 276 11.55 5.74 4.59
CA ASP A 276 10.40 5.63 3.71
C ASP A 276 9.11 5.83 4.50
N THR A 277 8.23 6.65 3.96
CA THR A 277 6.87 6.83 4.45
C THR A 277 5.88 6.44 3.37
N TRP A 278 4.92 5.61 3.74
CA TRP A 278 3.95 5.03 2.83
C TRP A 278 2.53 5.21 3.34
N PHE A 279 1.60 5.28 2.40
CA PHE A 279 0.19 5.10 2.67
C PHE A 279 -0.49 4.33 1.55
N ALA A 280 -1.29 3.33 1.93
CA ALA A 280 -2.26 2.70 1.05
C ALA A 280 -3.66 3.17 1.46
N GLY A 281 -4.38 3.81 0.54
CA GLY A 281 -5.75 4.26 0.74
C GLY A 281 -6.71 3.59 -0.23
N ILE A 282 -7.91 3.25 0.23
CA ILE A 282 -8.94 2.57 -0.55
C ILE A 282 -10.26 3.31 -0.35
N ASP A 283 -10.87 3.76 -1.44
CA ASP A 283 -12.23 4.30 -1.47
C ASP A 283 -13.23 3.32 -2.11
N GLY A 284 -14.42 3.82 -2.46
CA GLY A 284 -15.45 3.00 -3.12
C GLY A 284 -15.05 2.43 -4.48
N SER A 285 -14.06 3.02 -5.16
CA SER A 285 -13.74 2.79 -6.57
C SER A 285 -12.26 2.55 -6.88
N GLN A 286 -11.34 2.98 -6.01
CA GLN A 286 -9.92 3.06 -6.31
C GLN A 286 -9.07 2.62 -5.12
N VAL A 287 -7.88 2.12 -5.45
CA VAL A 287 -6.75 1.95 -4.54
C VAL A 287 -5.67 2.93 -4.92
N THR A 288 -5.20 3.69 -3.93
CA THR A 288 -4.19 4.72 -4.10
C THR A 288 -3.01 4.43 -3.19
N ILE A 289 -1.85 4.21 -3.81
CA ILE A 289 -0.58 4.05 -3.11
C ILE A 289 0.20 5.35 -3.21
N THR A 290 0.75 5.79 -2.08
CA THR A 290 1.62 6.96 -2.01
C THR A 290 2.88 6.60 -1.23
N TRP A 291 4.03 6.90 -1.83
CA TRP A 291 5.35 6.81 -1.20
C TRP A 291 5.98 8.20 -1.16
N VAL A 292 6.67 8.51 -0.05
CA VAL A 292 7.51 9.70 0.11
C VAL A 292 8.83 9.29 0.75
N GLY A 293 9.94 9.74 0.18
CA GLY A 293 11.28 9.41 0.65
C GLY A 293 12.37 10.20 -0.07
N ARG A 294 13.64 9.93 0.26
CA ARG A 294 14.81 10.53 -0.39
C ARG A 294 15.50 9.47 -1.27
N ASP A 295 15.95 9.83 -2.47
CA ASP A 295 16.58 8.89 -3.41
C ASP A 295 17.83 8.22 -2.87
N ASN A 296 18.62 8.97 -2.09
CA ASN A 296 19.84 8.53 -1.42
C ASN A 296 19.60 7.61 -0.20
N ASN A 297 18.36 7.18 0.05
CA ASN A 297 17.95 6.37 1.21
C ASN A 297 18.34 6.98 2.58
N GLN A 298 18.61 8.28 2.64
CA GLN A 298 18.93 8.94 3.89
C GLN A 298 17.66 9.26 4.68
N ARG A 299 17.78 9.26 6.01
CA ARG A 299 16.74 9.78 6.88
C ARG A 299 16.46 11.25 6.54
N PRO A 300 15.19 11.71 6.56
CA PRO A 300 14.89 13.12 6.73
C PRO A 300 15.57 13.62 8.03
N ASN A 301 16.10 14.84 8.06
CA ASN A 301 16.78 15.42 9.24
C ASN A 301 15.85 15.70 10.45
N CYS A 302 14.84 14.85 10.70
CA CYS A 302 13.84 15.05 11.74
C CYS A 302 13.66 13.80 12.61
N THR A 303 13.62 14.01 13.92
CA THR A 303 13.36 13.02 14.97
C THR A 303 11.87 12.78 15.25
N GLU A 304 10.95 13.39 14.50
CA GLU A 304 9.50 13.30 14.75
C GLU A 304 8.71 12.52 13.68
N PRO A 305 7.79 11.62 14.09
CA PRO A 305 7.00 10.75 13.21
C PRO A 305 5.86 11.45 12.45
N ALA A 306 5.83 12.78 12.35
CA ALA A 306 4.69 13.56 11.86
C ALA A 306 4.60 13.73 10.32
N ALA A 307 5.31 12.91 9.54
CA ALA A 307 5.11 12.79 8.09
C ALA A 307 3.82 12.02 7.70
N ARG A 308 3.10 11.47 8.70
CA ARG A 308 2.08 10.42 8.56
C ARG A 308 0.84 10.71 7.69
N CYS A 309 0.49 11.96 7.35
CA CYS A 309 -0.87 12.23 6.82
C CYS A 309 -1.13 13.44 5.91
N ARG A 310 -0.14 14.25 5.49
CA ARG A 310 -0.46 15.44 4.66
C ARG A 310 -0.69 15.14 3.18
N PHE A 311 0.06 14.18 2.60
CA PHE A 311 0.02 13.87 1.16
C PHE A 311 -1.28 13.22 0.69
N THR A 312 -1.75 12.22 1.43
CA THR A 312 -2.96 11.47 1.05
C THR A 312 -4.17 12.37 0.99
N SER A 313 -4.23 13.36 1.89
CA SER A 313 -5.34 14.29 1.96
C SER A 313 -5.51 15.18 0.73
N ALA A 314 -4.46 15.38 -0.09
CA ALA A 314 -4.52 16.20 -1.29
C ALA A 314 -5.21 15.47 -2.46
N ILE A 315 -4.97 14.17 -2.64
CA ILE A 315 -5.63 13.33 -3.65
C ILE A 315 -7.14 13.26 -3.41
N TRP A 316 -7.55 13.12 -2.14
CA TRP A 316 -8.96 12.99 -1.78
C TRP A 316 -9.72 14.33 -1.83
N ARG A 317 -9.02 15.47 -1.98
CA ARG A 317 -9.64 16.81 -2.04
C ARG A 317 -10.32 17.09 -3.39
N THR A 318 -9.79 16.55 -4.49
CA THR A 318 -10.15 16.93 -5.86
C THR A 318 -11.45 16.30 -6.37
N ARG A 319 -11.84 15.10 -5.90
CA ARG A 319 -13.12 14.48 -6.34
C ARG A 319 -14.39 15.12 -5.75
N ARG A 320 -14.29 15.85 -4.64
CA ARG A 320 -15.47 16.48 -4.01
C ARG A 320 -15.99 17.70 -4.78
N GLN A 321 -15.18 18.29 -5.67
CA GLN A 321 -15.54 19.52 -6.39
C GLN A 321 -16.34 19.32 -7.69
N ARG A 322 -16.62 18.09 -8.14
CA ARG A 322 -17.38 17.87 -9.40
C ARG A 322 -18.43 16.75 -9.35
N ARG A 323 -19.08 16.54 -8.20
CA ARG A 323 -20.39 15.84 -8.14
C ARG A 323 -21.53 16.87 -8.13
N TRP A 324 -21.57 17.74 -9.13
CA TRP A 324 -22.70 18.58 -9.55
C TRP A 324 -22.36 19.08 -10.97
N CYS A 325 -22.66 18.24 -11.96
CA CYS A 325 -23.14 18.57 -13.29
C CYS A 325 -23.99 17.37 -13.72
#